data_AF-A0A7C1AU71-F1
#
_entry.id   AF-A0A7C1AU71-F1
#
_cell.length_a   1.000
_cell.length_b   1.000
_cell.length_c   1.000
_cell.angle_alpha   90.00
_cell.angle_beta   90.00
_cell.angle_gamma   90.00
#
_symmetry.space_group_name_H-M   'P 1'
#
loop_
_entity.id
_entity.type
_entity.pdbx_description
1 polymer ?
#
loop_
_entity_poly.entity_id
_entity_poly.type
_entity_poly.pdbx_seq_one_letter_code
_entity_poly.pdbx_strand_id
1 'polypeptide(L)'
;MKKIQPIHAGEILLEEFLNPLGISQYRLAKDTSVHARRINEIVHGTRGITADTALRLGRFFGTSAQFWLNLQTHFDLEVQKEKIGDRLEREVHALADTWNIQVEADTTTGKFDEFAAEALAEYNTGRENEKDSQTCGRNLSL
;
A
#
# COMPACT_ATOMS: atom_id res chain seq x y z
N MET A 1 -5.92 -14.05 12.90
CA MET A 1 -5.37 -12.74 13.32
C MET A 1 -6.40 -11.65 13.06
N LYS A 2 -6.49 -10.63 13.92
CA LYS A 2 -7.47 -9.54 13.78
C LYS A 2 -7.02 -8.62 12.65
N LYS A 3 -7.81 -8.48 11.58
CA LYS A 3 -7.49 -7.61 10.45
C LYS A 3 -7.54 -6.16 10.91
N ILE A 4 -6.43 -5.44 10.78
CA ILE A 4 -6.34 -4.02 11.14
C ILE A 4 -6.96 -3.24 9.98
N GLN A 5 -7.89 -2.33 10.29
CA GLN A 5 -8.50 -1.47 9.29
C GLN A 5 -7.43 -0.55 8.68
N PRO A 6 -7.38 -0.38 7.35
CA PRO A 6 -6.42 0.52 6.72
C PRO A 6 -6.72 1.97 7.14
N ILE A 7 -5.69 2.67 7.61
CA ILE A 7 -5.79 4.05 8.11
C ILE A 7 -5.64 5.01 6.95
N HIS A 8 -6.59 5.93 6.77
CA HIS A 8 -6.54 6.92 5.71
C HIS A 8 -5.50 8.01 6.02
N ALA A 9 -4.80 8.52 5.00
CA ALA A 9 -3.77 9.56 5.17
C ALA A 9 -4.31 10.84 5.85
N GLY A 10 -5.59 11.15 5.65
CA GLY A 10 -6.29 12.26 6.29
C GLY A 10 -6.54 12.09 7.79
N GLU A 11 -6.67 10.85 8.27
CA GLU A 11 -6.76 10.55 9.71
C GLU A 11 -5.42 10.86 10.39
N ILE A 12 -4.31 10.42 9.77
CA ILE A 12 -2.95 10.74 10.23
C ILE A 12 -2.71 12.25 10.20
N LEU A 13 -3.15 12.95 9.16
CA LEU A 13 -3.07 14.41 9.10
C LEU A 13 -3.78 15.07 10.29
N LEU A 14 -4.96 14.56 10.69
CA LEU A 14 -5.70 15.11 11.81
C LEU A 14 -5.04 14.80 13.15
N GLU A 15 -4.79 13.53 13.43
CA GLU A 15 -4.39 13.05 14.75
C GLU A 15 -2.91 13.30 15.06
N GLU A 16 -2.02 13.20 14.07
CA GLU A 16 -0.57 13.31 14.29
C GLU A 16 -0.02 14.72 14.00
N PHE A 17 -0.76 15.56 13.27
CA PHE A 17 -0.30 16.91 12.90
C PHE A 17 -1.23 18.01 13.38
N LEU A 18 -2.51 18.00 13.00
CA LEU A 18 -3.41 19.12 13.33
C LEU A 18 -3.73 19.20 14.83
N ASN A 19 -4.10 18.07 15.45
CA ASN A 19 -4.45 18.02 16.87
C ASN A 19 -3.26 18.39 17.77
N PRO A 20 -2.04 17.82 17.59
CA PRO A 20 -0.90 18.13 18.46
C PRO A 20 -0.37 19.56 18.28
N LEU A 21 -0.48 20.12 17.07
CA LEU A 21 -0.04 21.48 16.78
C LEU A 21 -1.11 22.55 17.06
N GLY A 22 -2.34 22.14 17.41
CA GLY A 22 -3.46 23.06 17.60
C GLY A 22 -3.83 23.86 16.34
N ILE A 23 -3.61 23.28 15.16
CA ILE A 23 -3.88 23.93 13.87
C ILE A 23 -5.27 23.53 13.39
N SER A 24 -6.13 24.51 13.12
CA SER A 24 -7.44 24.23 12.52
C SER A 24 -7.31 23.87 11.03
N GLN A 25 -8.24 23.06 10.53
CA GLN A 25 -8.33 22.74 9.09
C GLN A 25 -8.42 24.01 8.22
N TYR A 26 -9.11 25.04 8.70
CA TYR A 26 -9.22 26.33 8.02
C TYR A 26 -7.87 27.06 7.95
N ARG A 27 -7.10 27.05 9.04
CA ARG A 27 -5.75 27.63 9.05
C ARG A 27 -4.83 26.89 8.08
N LEU A 28 -4.83 25.56 8.12
CA LEU A 28 -4.06 24.74 7.19
C LEU A 28 -4.41 25.10 5.73
N ALA A 29 -5.70 25.19 5.41
CA ALA A 29 -6.19 25.54 4.08
C ALA A 29 -5.66 26.90 3.61
N LYS A 30 -5.75 27.92 4.48
CA LYS A 30 -5.26 29.26 4.19
C LYS A 30 -3.76 29.29 3.96
N ASP A 31 -2.98 28.67 4.84
CA ASP A 31 -1.52 28.73 4.82
C ASP A 31 -0.91 27.87 3.70
N THR A 32 -1.63 26.82 3.25
CA THR A 32 -1.22 25.98 2.11
C THR A 32 -1.79 26.45 0.77
N SER A 33 -2.64 27.49 0.76
CA SER A 33 -3.40 27.95 -0.41
C SER A 33 -4.21 26.83 -1.07
N VAL A 34 -4.81 25.97 -0.25
CA VAL A 34 -5.71 24.89 -0.67
C VAL A 34 -7.12 25.25 -0.23
N HIS A 35 -8.14 24.99 -1.06
CA HIS A 35 -9.51 25.23 -0.66
C HIS A 35 -9.86 24.45 0.62
N ALA A 36 -10.49 25.13 1.60
CA ALA A 36 -10.87 24.52 2.88
C ALA A 36 -11.72 23.26 2.72
N ARG A 37 -12.60 23.23 1.72
CA ARG A 37 -13.38 22.03 1.36
C ARG A 37 -12.49 20.83 1.02
N ARG A 38 -11.39 21.03 0.28
CA ARG A 38 -10.46 19.94 -0.06
C ARG A 38 -9.78 19.39 1.18
N ILE A 39 -9.31 20.26 2.08
CA ILE A 39 -8.71 19.84 3.36
C ILE A 39 -9.74 19.07 4.21
N ASN A 40 -10.97 19.57 4.28
CA ASN A 40 -12.05 18.89 4.99
C ASN A 40 -12.34 17.50 4.40
N GLU A 41 -12.49 17.38 3.08
CA GLU A 41 -12.72 16.10 2.41
C GLU A 41 -11.57 15.10 2.62
N ILE A 42 -10.32 15.59 2.69
CA ILE A 42 -9.13 14.76 2.99
C ILE A 42 -9.19 14.25 4.41
N VAL A 43 -9.40 15.13 5.40
CA VAL A 43 -9.46 14.75 6.82
C VAL A 43 -10.58 13.74 7.09
N HIS A 44 -11.72 13.84 6.40
CA HIS A 44 -12.83 12.89 6.54
C HIS A 44 -12.66 11.61 5.71
N GLY A 45 -11.54 11.43 5.00
CA GLY A 45 -11.29 10.22 4.19
C GLY A 45 -12.12 10.10 2.92
N THR A 46 -12.87 11.14 2.54
CA THR A 46 -13.69 11.15 1.31
C THR A 46 -12.88 11.53 0.07
N ARG A 47 -11.68 12.05 0.25
CA ARG A 47 -10.75 12.42 -0.83
C ARG A 47 -9.32 12.01 -0.46
N GLY A 48 -8.62 11.40 -1.41
CA GLY A 48 -7.20 11.09 -1.27
C GLY A 48 -6.28 12.30 -1.47
N ILE A 49 -5.04 12.19 -0.99
CA ILE A 49 -4.01 13.21 -1.16
C ILE A 49 -3.42 13.13 -2.58
N THR A 50 -3.48 14.23 -3.32
CA THR A 50 -2.84 14.36 -4.64
C THR A 50 -1.39 14.86 -4.52
N ALA A 51 -0.59 14.72 -5.59
CA ALA A 51 0.79 15.24 -5.62
C ALA A 51 0.90 16.74 -5.32
N ASP A 52 0.01 17.58 -5.88
CA ASP A 52 -0.06 19.02 -5.56
C ASP A 52 -0.29 19.26 -4.06
N THR A 53 -1.23 18.51 -3.47
CA THR A 53 -1.53 18.65 -2.04
C THR A 53 -0.36 18.15 -1.17
N ALA A 54 0.26 17.03 -1.55
CA ALA A 54 1.42 16.47 -0.86
C ALA A 54 2.63 17.44 -0.85
N LEU A 55 2.90 18.11 -1.97
CA LEU A 55 3.96 19.13 -2.05
C LEU A 55 3.68 20.30 -1.10
N ARG A 56 2.43 20.75 -1.03
CA ARG A 56 2.01 21.85 -0.13
C ARG A 56 2.09 21.45 1.34
N LEU A 57 1.60 20.27 1.69
CA LEU A 57 1.68 19.73 3.05
C LEU A 57 3.14 19.52 3.47
N GLY A 58 3.96 18.95 2.59
CA GLY A 58 5.39 18.78 2.84
C GLY A 58 6.10 20.11 3.10
N ARG A 59 5.83 21.12 2.27
CA ARG A 59 6.38 22.47 2.48
C ARG A 59 5.91 23.11 3.79
N PHE A 60 4.64 22.93 4.16
CA PHE A 60 4.05 23.54 5.36
C PHE A 60 4.52 22.87 6.66
N PHE A 61 4.56 21.55 6.71
CA PHE A 61 4.94 20.80 7.91
C PHE A 61 6.44 20.48 7.98
N GLY A 62 7.23 20.83 6.96
CA GLY A 62 8.65 20.47 6.90
C GLY A 62 8.88 18.98 6.65
N THR A 63 7.92 18.29 6.04
CA THR A 63 8.00 16.86 5.71
C THR A 63 8.21 16.67 4.20
N SER A 64 8.49 15.44 3.76
CA SER A 64 8.60 15.15 2.33
C SER A 64 7.22 14.99 1.68
N ALA A 65 7.08 15.41 0.42
CA ALA A 65 5.84 15.12 -0.33
C ALA A 65 5.63 13.61 -0.49
N GLN A 66 6.72 12.84 -0.62
CA GLN A 66 6.68 11.39 -0.74
C GLN A 66 6.08 10.73 0.51
N PHE A 67 6.32 11.27 1.71
CA PHE A 67 5.69 10.78 2.94
C PHE A 67 4.17 10.74 2.81
N TRP A 68 3.55 11.84 2.37
CA TRP A 68 2.10 11.93 2.20
C TRP A 68 1.57 11.01 1.10
N LEU A 69 2.29 10.89 -0.02
CA LEU A 69 1.90 9.99 -1.11
C LEU A 69 2.05 8.52 -0.72
N ASN A 70 3.05 8.17 0.09
CA ASN A 70 3.22 6.80 0.58
C ASN A 70 2.06 6.39 1.49
N LEU A 71 1.60 7.29 2.38
CA LEU A 71 0.41 7.04 3.21
C LEU A 71 -0.83 6.77 2.35
N GLN A 72 -1.05 7.63 1.35
CA GLN A 72 -2.18 7.46 0.43
C GLN A 72 -2.09 6.15 -0.35
N THR A 73 -0.91 5.87 -0.90
CA THR A 73 -0.67 4.67 -1.73
C THR A 73 -0.85 3.40 -0.91
N HIS A 74 -0.34 3.37 0.33
CA HIS A 74 -0.51 2.24 1.23
C HIS A 74 -1.99 1.99 1.53
N PHE A 75 -2.74 3.04 1.90
CA PHE A 75 -4.18 2.93 2.12
C PHE A 75 -4.92 2.41 0.88
N ASP A 76 -4.65 3.01 -0.29
CA ASP A 76 -5.31 2.63 -1.54
C ASP A 76 -5.03 1.18 -1.92
N LEU A 77 -3.78 0.73 -1.77
CA LEU A 77 -3.39 -0.66 -2.03
C LEU A 77 -4.12 -1.63 -1.10
N GLU A 78 -4.14 -1.37 0.21
CA GLU A 78 -4.82 -2.25 1.16
C GLU A 78 -6.32 -2.30 0.86
N VAL A 79 -6.98 -1.17 0.68
CA VAL A 79 -8.42 -1.12 0.33
C VAL A 79 -8.71 -1.85 -0.98
N GLN A 80 -7.85 -1.74 -2.00
CA GLN A 80 -8.05 -2.45 -3.25
C GLN A 80 -7.79 -3.95 -3.10
N LYS A 81 -6.72 -4.36 -2.42
CA LYS A 81 -6.45 -5.78 -2.13
C LYS A 81 -7.64 -6.46 -1.47
N GLU A 82 -8.28 -5.79 -0.50
CA GLU A 82 -9.48 -6.33 0.15
C GLU A 82 -10.66 -6.49 -0.81
N LYS A 83 -10.81 -5.59 -1.79
CA LYS A 83 -11.92 -5.61 -2.74
C LYS A 83 -11.74 -6.64 -3.85
N ILE A 84 -10.51 -6.83 -4.32
CA ILE A 84 -10.24 -7.62 -5.52
C ILE A 84 -9.40 -8.87 -5.29
N GLY A 85 -8.88 -9.12 -4.09
CA GLY A 85 -7.93 -10.21 -3.79
C GLY A 85 -8.31 -11.56 -4.42
N ASP A 86 -9.47 -12.11 -4.04
CA ASP A 86 -9.95 -13.41 -4.55
C ASP A 86 -10.17 -13.44 -6.07
N ARG A 87 -10.39 -12.29 -6.71
CA ARG A 87 -10.55 -12.18 -8.16
C ARG A 87 -9.19 -12.04 -8.85
N LEU A 88 -8.30 -11.25 -8.26
CA LEU A 88 -6.95 -10.99 -8.75
C LEU A 88 -6.17 -12.31 -8.86
N GLU A 89 -6.23 -13.18 -7.86
CA GLU A 89 -5.58 -14.50 -7.87
C GLU A 89 -6.09 -15.44 -8.98
N ARG A 90 -7.36 -15.31 -9.37
CA ARG A 90 -7.97 -16.15 -10.40
C ARG A 90 -7.72 -15.64 -11.81
N GLU A 91 -7.67 -14.33 -11.98
CA GLU A 91 -7.57 -13.67 -13.29
C GLU A 91 -6.12 -13.38 -13.69
N VAL A 92 -5.22 -13.19 -12.72
CA VAL A 92 -3.82 -12.83 -12.95
C VAL A 92 -2.90 -13.97 -12.51
N HIS A 93 -2.24 -14.60 -13.47
CA HIS A 93 -1.21 -15.60 -13.23
C HIS A 93 0.17 -14.95 -13.24
N ALA A 94 1.04 -15.32 -12.30
CA ALA A 94 2.38 -14.77 -12.28
C ALA A 94 3.18 -15.32 -13.48
N LEU A 95 4.01 -14.48 -14.09
CA LEU A 95 4.92 -14.92 -15.16
C LEU A 95 5.84 -16.06 -14.67
N ALA A 96 6.22 -16.03 -13.40
CA ALA A 96 6.98 -17.10 -12.75
C ALA A 96 6.24 -18.44 -12.77
N ASP A 97 4.92 -18.45 -12.61
CA ASP A 97 4.12 -19.69 -12.66
C ASP A 97 4.16 -20.31 -14.07
N THR A 98 4.30 -19.47 -15.11
CA THR A 98 4.45 -19.92 -16.50
C THR A 98 5.87 -20.38 -16.81
N TRP A 99 6.87 -19.66 -16.29
CA TRP A 99 8.29 -19.99 -16.50
C TRP A 99 8.72 -21.27 -15.79
N ASN A 100 8.13 -21.59 -14.63
CA ASN A 100 8.45 -22.82 -13.89
C ASN A 100 8.09 -24.10 -14.67
N ILE A 101 7.26 -24.02 -15.71
CA ILE A 101 6.95 -25.15 -16.62
C ILE A 101 8.06 -25.35 -17.67
N GLN A 102 8.81 -24.29 -18.01
CA GLN A 102 9.85 -24.34 -19.06
C GLN A 102 11.25 -24.62 -18.50
N VAL A 103 11.53 -24.27 -17.24
CA VAL A 103 12.86 -24.49 -16.61
C VAL A 103 13.16 -25.98 -16.42
N GLU A 104 12.16 -26.84 -16.21
CA GLU A 104 12.37 -28.30 -16.16
C GLU A 104 12.74 -28.91 -17.53
N ALA A 105 12.47 -28.22 -18.64
CA ALA A 105 12.67 -28.75 -19.99
C ALA A 105 14.04 -28.41 -20.62
N ASP A 106 14.81 -27.49 -20.04
CA ASP A 106 16.08 -27.02 -20.65
C ASP A 106 17.20 -26.72 -19.64
N THR A 107 17.51 -27.66 -18.74
CA THR A 107 18.72 -27.57 -17.90
C THR A 107 20.01 -27.94 -18.65
N THR A 108 20.03 -27.91 -19.99
CA THR A 108 21.20 -28.35 -20.76
C THR A 108 22.19 -27.21 -21.03
N THR A 109 21.80 -25.94 -20.85
CA THR A 109 22.67 -24.81 -21.17
C THR A 109 23.04 -24.03 -19.91
N GLY A 110 24.07 -24.53 -19.20
CA GLY A 110 24.61 -23.98 -17.96
C GLY A 110 25.27 -22.60 -18.08
N LYS A 111 24.49 -21.59 -18.45
CA LYS A 111 24.85 -20.17 -18.37
C LYS A 111 23.54 -19.38 -18.27
N PHE A 112 22.96 -19.18 -17.09
CA PHE A 112 22.18 -17.97 -16.70
C PHE A 112 21.59 -18.04 -15.26
N ASP A 113 22.20 -18.78 -14.31
CA ASP A 113 21.49 -19.14 -13.06
C ASP A 113 21.73 -18.24 -11.83
N GLU A 114 22.58 -17.21 -11.90
CA GLU A 114 22.81 -16.38 -10.69
C GLU A 114 21.73 -15.31 -10.48
N PHE A 115 21.25 -14.68 -11.57
CA PHE A 115 20.24 -13.61 -11.48
C PHE A 115 18.81 -14.13 -11.28
N ALA A 116 18.49 -15.31 -11.83
CA ALA A 116 17.16 -15.91 -11.71
C ALA A 116 16.91 -16.52 -10.32
N ALA A 117 17.95 -17.06 -9.68
CA ALA A 117 17.85 -17.65 -8.35
C ALA A 117 17.50 -16.60 -7.27
N GLU A 118 18.07 -15.39 -7.36
CA GLU A 118 17.79 -14.29 -6.42
C GLU A 118 16.34 -13.80 -6.56
N ALA A 119 15.87 -13.59 -7.80
CA ALA A 119 14.49 -13.18 -8.07
C ALA A 119 13.44 -14.23 -7.65
N LEU A 120 13.74 -15.52 -7.84
CA LEU A 120 12.87 -16.62 -7.39
C LEU A 120 12.86 -16.77 -5.85
N ALA A 121 13.99 -16.52 -5.19
CA ALA A 121 14.07 -16.53 -3.73
C ALA A 121 13.23 -15.41 -3.10
N GLU A 122 13.27 -14.19 -3.67
CA GLU A 122 12.41 -13.09 -3.24
C GLU A 122 10.92 -13.39 -3.48
N TYR A 123 10.57 -13.93 -4.65
CA TYR A 123 9.18 -14.32 -4.98
C TYR A 123 8.62 -15.38 -4.02
N ASN A 124 9.39 -16.43 -3.72
CA ASN A 124 8.96 -17.50 -2.82
C ASN A 124 8.82 -17.03 -1.36
N THR A 125 9.74 -16.17 -0.91
CA THR A 125 9.68 -15.55 0.43
C THR A 125 8.42 -14.68 0.58
N GLY A 126 8.01 -13.96 -0.47
CA GLY A 126 6.76 -13.20 -0.46
C GLY A 126 5.51 -14.07 -0.34
N ARG A 127 5.50 -15.23 -1.02
CA ARG A 127 4.34 -16.13 -1.10
C ARG A 127 4.11 -16.98 0.16
N GLU A 128 5.16 -17.35 0.90
CA GLU A 128 5.03 -18.05 2.18
C GLU A 128 4.38 -17.17 3.26
N ASN A 129 4.77 -15.90 3.33
CA ASN A 129 4.18 -14.93 4.26
C ASN A 129 2.70 -14.65 3.98
N GLU A 130 2.25 -14.82 2.73
CA GLU A 130 0.84 -14.64 2.32
C GLU A 130 -0.01 -15.87 2.66
N LYS A 131 0.51 -17.10 2.48
CA LYS A 131 -0.19 -18.35 2.82
C LYS A 131 -0.39 -18.55 4.33
N ASP A 132 0.55 -18.11 5.16
CA ASP A 132 0.41 -18.23 6.62
C ASP A 132 -0.72 -17.36 7.18
N SER A 133 -1.06 -16.27 6.49
CA SER A 133 -2.17 -15.40 6.87
C SER A 133 -3.56 -16.00 6.52
N GLN A 134 -3.63 -16.92 5.56
CA GLN A 134 -4.88 -17.51 5.04
C GLN A 134 -5.19 -18.91 5.60
N THR A 135 -4.18 -19.63 6.12
CA THR A 135 -4.36 -21.02 6.63
C THR A 135 -4.81 -21.07 8.10
N CYS A 136 -4.75 -19.96 8.84
CA CYS A 136 -5.13 -19.90 10.26
C CYS A 136 -6.67 -19.90 10.52
N GLY A 137 -7.50 -20.07 9.49
CA GLY A 137 -8.97 -19.98 9.58
C GLY A 137 -9.75 -21.29 9.40
N ARG A 138 -9.10 -22.45 9.24
CA ARG A 138 -9.79 -23.74 9.00
C ARG A 138 -9.21 -24.86 9.85
N ASN A 139 -9.52 -24.86 11.15
CA ASN A 139 -9.81 -26.08 11.93
C ASN A 139 -10.01 -25.72 13.41
N LEU A 140 -11.24 -25.79 13.88
CA LEU A 140 -11.61 -26.32 15.21
C LEU A 140 -13.15 -26.31 15.30
N SER A 141 -13.75 -27.32 14.68
CA SER A 141 -14.98 -27.93 15.16
C SER A 141 -14.59 -29.03 16.14
N LEU A 142 -14.81 -28.79 17.44
CA LEU A 142 -15.39 -29.69 18.45
C LEU A 142 -15.40 -28.95 19.79
#